data_AF-A0A183E833-F1
#
_entry.id   AF-A0A183E833-F1
#
_cell.length_a   1.000
_cell.length_b   1.000
_cell.length_c   1.000
_cell.angle_alpha   90.00
_cell.angle_beta   90.00
_cell.angle_gamma   90.00
#
_symmetry.space_group_name_H-M   'P 1'
#
loop_
_entity.id
_entity.type
_entity.pdbx_description
1 polymer ?
#
loop_
_entity_poly.entity_id
_entity_poly.type
_entity_poly.pdbx_seq_one_letter_code
_entity_poly.pdbx_strand_id
1 'polypeptide(L)'
;MVPDLELLKFVFRACKYYYPSCVSALLIFENPGMLKAPWMLLRTLMSTEMQHLLRHVTRTSLPAFVPLKYIPMRYGGEVNTFFFYNDALRITKIKSLAY
;
A
#
# COMPACT_ATOMS: atom_id res chain seq x y z
N MET A 1 -4.25 -16.58 -3.35
CA MET A 1 -2.83 -16.21 -3.11
C MET A 1 -2.72 -15.75 -1.67
N VAL A 2 -2.17 -16.57 -0.78
CA VAL A 2 -1.89 -16.14 0.60
C VAL A 2 -0.76 -15.10 0.50
N PRO A 3 -0.89 -13.92 1.11
CA PRO A 3 0.19 -12.95 1.12
C PRO A 3 1.39 -13.57 1.82
N ASP A 4 2.56 -13.41 1.23
CA ASP A 4 3.79 -13.95 1.80
C ASP A 4 4.09 -13.23 3.13
N LEU A 5 3.96 -14.00 4.21
CA LEU A 5 4.21 -13.54 5.58
C LEU A 5 5.64 -13.04 5.74
N GLU A 6 6.61 -13.65 5.04
CA GLU A 6 8.02 -13.27 5.10
C GLU A 6 8.27 -11.95 4.40
N LEU A 7 7.59 -11.70 3.27
CA LEU A 7 7.65 -10.40 2.60
C LEU A 7 7.10 -9.28 3.51
N LEU A 8 5.96 -9.52 4.17
CA LEU A 8 5.37 -8.54 5.08
C LEU A 8 6.31 -8.27 6.27
N LYS A 9 6.87 -9.32 6.90
CA LYS A 9 7.89 -9.17 7.95
C LYS A 9 9.09 -8.35 7.48
N PHE A 10 9.57 -8.60 6.27
CA PHE A 10 10.69 -7.85 5.68
C PHE A 10 10.36 -6.36 5.55
N VAL A 11 9.22 -6.02 4.94
CA VAL A 11 8.77 -4.62 4.78
C VAL A 11 8.69 -3.92 6.12
N PHE A 12 8.08 -4.57 7.11
CA PHE A 12 7.94 -4.02 8.45
C PHE A 12 9.28 -3.78 9.13
N ARG A 13 10.19 -4.76 9.10
CA ARG A 13 11.55 -4.59 9.64
C ARG A 13 12.30 -3.48 8.92
N ALA A 14 12.13 -3.35 7.61
CA ALA A 14 12.79 -2.31 6.85
C ALA A 14 12.34 -0.90 7.27
N CYS A 15 11.02 -0.70 7.40
CA CYS A 15 10.47 0.56 7.91
C CYS A 15 11.00 0.91 9.30
N LYS A 16 11.12 -0.09 10.20
CA LYS A 16 11.60 0.14 11.57
C LYS A 16 13.10 0.42 11.67
N TYR A 17 13.94 -0.39 11.02
CA TYR A 17 15.38 -0.38 11.26
C TYR A 17 16.17 0.45 10.25
N TYR A 18 15.71 0.50 9.00
CA TYR A 18 16.42 1.23 7.93
C TYR A 18 15.80 2.60 7.64
N TYR A 19 14.48 2.76 7.84
CA TYR A 19 13.76 3.98 7.49
C TYR A 19 12.88 4.57 8.63
N PRO A 20 13.33 4.59 9.90
CA PRO A 20 12.50 4.92 11.06
C PRO A 20 11.88 6.32 11.01
N SER A 21 12.54 7.29 10.37
CA SER A 21 12.08 8.69 10.30
C SER A 21 11.41 9.05 8.97
N CYS A 22 11.42 8.14 8.00
CA CYS A 22 10.84 8.38 6.67
C CYS A 22 9.39 7.88 6.57
N VAL A 23 8.99 6.96 7.45
CA VAL A 23 7.66 6.32 7.42
C VAL A 23 6.80 6.87 8.55
N SER A 24 5.88 7.78 8.23
CA SER A 24 4.94 8.35 9.20
C SER A 24 3.68 7.51 9.41
N ALA A 25 3.24 6.79 8.37
CA ALA A 25 2.12 5.87 8.43
C ALA A 25 2.19 4.84 7.30
N LEU A 26 1.73 3.62 7.57
CA LEU A 26 1.50 2.59 6.56
C LEU A 26 0.00 2.27 6.50
N LEU A 27 -0.61 2.58 5.35
CA LEU A 27 -2.05 2.49 5.14
C LEU A 27 -2.41 1.13 4.53
N ILE A 28 -3.27 0.38 5.22
CA ILE A 28 -3.84 -0.87 4.73
C ILE A 28 -5.20 -0.52 4.15
N PHE A 29 -5.24 -0.39 2.83
CA PHE A 29 -6.46 -0.08 2.10
C PHE A 29 -7.33 -1.32 1.95
N GLU A 30 -8.61 -1.19 2.34
CA GLU A 30 -9.68 -2.17 2.19
C GLU A 30 -9.20 -3.60 2.43
N ASN A 31 -9.06 -3.96 3.70
CA ASN A 31 -8.63 -5.28 4.12
C ASN A 31 -9.62 -6.35 3.61
N PRO A 32 -9.28 -7.16 2.57
CA PRO A 32 -10.17 -8.25 2.19
C PRO A 32 -10.11 -9.26 3.34
N GLY A 33 -11.26 -9.75 3.81
CA GLY A 33 -11.33 -10.66 4.97
C GLY A 33 -10.36 -11.87 4.94
N MET A 34 -9.80 -12.18 3.76
CA MET A 34 -8.71 -13.13 3.52
C MET A 34 -7.41 -12.85 4.28
N LEU A 35 -7.14 -11.61 4.68
CA LEU A 35 -5.93 -11.26 5.42
C LEU A 35 -6.07 -11.48 6.93
N LYS A 36 -7.26 -11.77 7.47
CA LYS A 36 -7.51 -11.73 8.92
C LYS A 36 -6.54 -12.60 9.73
N ALA A 37 -6.31 -13.85 9.33
CA ALA A 37 -5.43 -14.77 10.06
C ALA A 37 -3.93 -14.42 9.89
N PRO A 38 -3.38 -14.25 8.67
CA PRO A 38 -2.00 -13.78 8.50
C PRO A 38 -1.74 -12.43 9.16
N TRP A 39 -2.72 -11.52 9.13
CA TRP A 39 -2.65 -10.21 9.76
C TRP A 39 -2.59 -10.28 11.28
N MET A 40 -3.42 -11.14 11.89
CA MET A 40 -3.36 -11.39 13.33
C MET A 40 -1.99 -11.94 13.74
N LEU A 41 -1.44 -12.90 13.00
CA LEU A 41 -0.09 -13.42 13.24
C LEU A 41 0.99 -12.36 13.05
N LEU A 42 0.85 -11.48 12.06
CA LEU A 42 1.78 -10.37 11.87
C LEU A 42 1.75 -9.40 13.04
N ARG A 43 0.56 -9.08 13.57
CA ARG A 43 0.44 -8.18 14.71
C ARG A 43 1.14 -8.72 15.97
N THR A 44 1.09 -10.02 16.23
CA THR A 44 1.81 -10.60 17.39
C THR A 44 3.32 -10.54 17.25
N LEU A 45 3.84 -10.44 16.01
CA LEU A 45 5.27 -10.32 15.72
C LEU A 45 5.75 -8.88 15.62
N MET A 46 4.85 -7.89 15.68
CA MET A 46 5.18 -6.47 15.61
C MET A 46 5.28 -5.84 17.00
N SER A 47 6.27 -4.97 17.20
CA SER A 47 6.32 -4.15 18.41
C SER A 47 5.18 -3.13 18.43
N THR A 48 4.82 -2.65 19.62
CA THR A 48 3.71 -1.71 19.82
C THR A 48 3.88 -0.45 18.96
N GLU A 49 5.11 0.07 18.82
CA GLU A 49 5.37 1.24 17.97
C GLU A 49 5.03 0.98 16.51
N MET A 50 5.33 -0.22 15.99
CA MET A 50 5.03 -0.59 14.61
C MET A 50 3.54 -0.75 14.38
N GLN A 51 2.81 -1.25 15.39
CA GLN A 51 1.36 -1.34 15.32
C GLN A 51 0.70 0.04 15.25
N HIS A 52 1.29 1.07 15.85
CA HIS A 52 0.78 2.45 15.76
C HIS A 52 1.01 3.11 14.39
N LEU A 53 2.06 2.70 13.66
CA LEU A 53 2.29 3.16 12.29
C LEU A 53 1.24 2.61 11.31
N LEU A 54 0.62 1.49 11.66
CA LEU A 54 -0.36 0.80 10.82
C LEU A 54 -1.76 1.36 10.97
N ARG A 55 -2.36 1.77 9.86
CA ARG A 55 -3.74 2.29 9.85
C ARG A 55 -4.58 1.57 8.81
N HIS A 56 -5.69 1.01 9.26
CA HIS A 56 -6.71 0.45 8.36
C HIS A 56 -7.52 1.60 7.78
N VAL A 57 -7.64 1.63 6.45
CA VAL A 57 -8.39 2.66 5.73
C VAL A 57 -9.34 2.04 4.73
N THR A 58 -10.48 2.68 4.54
CA THR A 58 -11.49 2.35 3.54
C THR A 58 -11.45 3.41 2.45
N ARG A 59 -12.17 3.18 1.35
CA ARG A 59 -12.42 4.21 0.33
C ARG A 59 -12.91 5.54 0.91
N THR A 60 -13.71 5.50 1.99
CA THR A 60 -14.27 6.69 2.63
C THR A 60 -13.31 7.38 3.60
N SER A 61 -12.41 6.64 4.27
CA SER A 61 -11.47 7.22 5.24
C SER A 61 -10.10 7.57 4.64
N LEU A 62 -9.74 6.99 3.50
CA LEU A 62 -8.49 7.25 2.79
C LEU A 62 -8.22 8.75 2.51
N PRO A 63 -9.23 9.58 2.13
CA PRO A 63 -9.01 11.01 1.88
C PRO A 63 -8.52 11.82 3.09
N ALA A 64 -8.70 11.30 4.31
CA ALA A 64 -8.16 11.92 5.52
C ALA A 64 -6.63 11.79 5.64
N PHE A 65 -6.02 10.88 4.87
CA PHE A 65 -4.58 10.61 4.88
C PHE A 65 -3.88 11.08 3.61
N VAL A 66 -4.56 10.99 2.47
CA VAL A 66 -4.02 11.34 1.16
C VAL A 66 -5.05 12.17 0.39
N PRO A 67 -4.71 13.34 -0.16
CA PRO A 67 -5.63 14.12 -0.98
C PRO A 67 -6.17 13.34 -2.20
N LEU A 68 -7.45 13.55 -2.55
CA LEU A 68 -8.13 12.85 -3.65
C LEU A 68 -7.40 12.94 -4.99
N LYS A 69 -6.79 14.09 -5.29
CA LYS A 69 -5.97 14.34 -6.49
C LYS A 69 -4.73 13.43 -6.64
N TYR A 70 -4.33 12.74 -5.57
CA TYR A 70 -3.23 11.77 -5.58
C TYR A 70 -3.73 10.33 -5.41
N ILE A 71 -5.03 10.14 -5.16
CA ILE A 71 -5.62 8.83 -4.98
C ILE A 71 -6.11 8.30 -6.33
N PRO A 72 -5.88 7.01 -6.60
CA PRO A 72 -6.48 6.33 -7.74
C PRO A 72 -8.00 6.37 -7.83
N MET A 73 -8.62 6.61 -9.01
CA MET A 73 -10.08 6.51 -9.19
C MET A 73 -10.66 5.16 -8.72
N ARG A 74 -9.94 4.05 -8.95
CA ARG A 74 -10.33 2.73 -8.45
C ARG A 74 -10.39 2.63 -6.93
N TYR A 75 -9.63 3.47 -6.21
CA TYR A 75 -9.63 3.58 -4.75
C TYR A 75 -10.42 4.80 -4.25
N GLY A 76 -11.19 5.48 -5.13
CA GLY A 76 -12.05 6.61 -4.77
C GLY A 76 -11.46 8.01 -4.95
N GLY A 77 -10.31 8.14 -5.61
CA GLY A 77 -9.71 9.45 -5.91
C GLY A 77 -10.01 9.97 -7.32
N GLU A 78 -9.18 10.91 -7.76
CA GLU A 78 -9.36 11.65 -9.03
C GLU A 78 -8.32 11.28 -10.09
N VAL A 79 -7.29 10.50 -9.73
CA VAL A 79 -6.23 10.11 -10.67
C VAL A 79 -6.76 9.06 -11.65
N ASN A 80 -6.71 9.34 -12.94
CA ASN A 80 -7.20 8.44 -13.99
C ASN A 80 -6.12 7.44 -14.48
N THR A 81 -4.84 7.73 -14.25
CA THR A 81 -3.71 6.92 -14.77
C THR A 81 -2.72 6.56 -13.67
N PHE A 82 -2.41 5.27 -13.52
CA PHE A 82 -1.36 4.78 -12.63
C PHE A 82 -0.17 4.36 -13.44
N PHE A 83 0.99 4.91 -13.12
CA PHE A 83 2.26 4.35 -13.57
C PHE A 83 2.72 3.35 -12.51
N PHE A 84 2.65 2.06 -12.81
CA PHE A 84 3.45 1.11 -12.03
C PHE A 84 4.91 1.35 -12.42
N TYR A 85 5.83 1.33 -11.46
CA TYR A 85 7.26 1.51 -11.75
C TYR A 85 7.79 0.48 -12.79
N ASN A 86 7.16 -0.69 -12.88
CA ASN A 86 7.43 -1.69 -13.93
C ASN A 86 6.96 -1.29 -15.34
N ASP A 87 6.04 -0.33 -15.47
CA ASP A 87 5.57 0.15 -16.78
C ASP A 87 6.48 1.21 -17.39
N ALA A 88 7.48 1.73 -16.66
CA ALA A 88 8.49 2.63 -17.23
C ALA A 88 9.27 1.99 -18.40
N LEU A 89 9.32 0.65 -18.48
CA LEU A 89 9.91 -0.10 -19.59
C LEU A 89 8.91 -0.46 -20.71
N ARG A 90 7.61 -0.19 -20.54
CA ARG A 90 6.55 -0.45 -21.54
C ARG A 90 6.01 0.80 -22.23
N ILE A 91 6.51 2.00 -21.88
CA ILE A 91 6.09 3.29 -22.45
C ILE A 91 6.35 3.38 -23.97
N THR A 92 7.08 2.45 -24.59
CA THR A 92 7.32 2.47 -26.04
C THR A 92 6.17 1.93 -26.90
N LYS A 93 5.15 1.23 -26.37
CA LYS A 93 4.18 0.51 -27.23
C LYS A 93 2.76 1.09 -27.37
N ILE A 94 2.36 2.13 -26.62
CA ILE A 94 0.96 2.65 -26.68
C ILE A 94 0.87 4.03 -27.38
N LYS A 95 1.80 4.34 -28.29
CA LYS A 95 1.70 5.56 -29.15
C LYS A 95 1.65 5.30 -30.67
N SER A 96 1.62 4.06 -31.15
CA SER A 96 1.62 3.78 -32.61
C SER A 96 0.35 3.18 -33.21
N LEU A 97 -0.77 3.12 -32.47
CA LEU A 97 -2.05 2.66 -33.01
C LEU A 97 -3.13 3.72 -32.79
N ALA A 98 -2.90 4.87 -33.42
CA ALA A 98 -3.90 5.88 -33.71
C ALA A 98 -3.54 6.53 -35.06
N TYR A 99 -3.70 5.73 -36.12
CA TYR A 99 -3.89 6.18 -37.50
C TYR A 99 -5.03 5.36 -38.07
#